data_AF-A0A800J6N0-F1
#
_entry.id   AF-A0A800J6N0-F1
#
_cell.length_a   1.000
_cell.length_b   1.000
_cell.length_c   1.000
_cell.angle_alpha   90.00
_cell.angle_beta   90.00
_cell.angle_gamma   90.00
#
_symmetry.space_group_name_H-M   'P 1'
#
loop_
_entity.id
_entity.type
_entity.pdbx_description
1 polymer ?
#
loop_
_entity_poly.entity_id
_entity_poly.type
_entity_poly.pdbx_seq_one_letter_code
_entity_poly.pdbx_strand_id
1 'polypeptide(L)' 'MSNKERMEDNWTRMKAQIQSTWENLDDADLKKARGNLQQMVNLIHAETGEDRQLIMQKMSAFI' A
#
# COMPACT_ATOMS: atom_id res chain seq x y z
N MET A 1 20.02 14.34 0.47
CA MET A 1 18.81 13.58 0.09
C MET A 1 17.94 14.43 -0.81
N SER A 2 17.71 13.97 -2.03
CA SER A 2 16.77 14.53 -2.99
C SER A 2 15.32 14.19 -2.61
N ASN A 3 14.35 14.98 -3.07
CA ASN A 3 12.92 14.68 -2.90
C ASN A 3 12.55 13.29 -3.44
N LYS A 4 13.24 12.84 -4.49
CA LYS A 4 13.04 11.51 -5.07
C LYS A 4 13.43 10.39 -4.09
N GLU A 5 14.56 10.54 -3.41
CA GLU A 5 15.05 9.54 -2.44
C GLU A 5 14.12 9.43 -1.24
N ARG A 6 13.60 10.56 -0.73
CA ARG A 6 12.61 10.56 0.36
C ARG A 6 11.30 9.86 -0.04
N MET A 7 10.88 10.05 -1.29
CA MET A 7 9.66 9.43 -1.81
C MET A 7 9.82 7.92 -2.05
N GLU A 8 11.02 7.46 -2.42
CA GLU A 8 11.35 6.03 -2.49
C GLU A 8 11.43 5.39 -1.10
N ASP A 9 12.03 6.07 -0.11
CA ASP A 9 12.13 5.55 1.25
C ASP A 9 10.74 5.40 1.89
N ASN A 10 9.89 6.41 1.77
CA ASN A 10 8.50 6.34 2.23
C ASN A 10 7.71 5.22 1.54
N TRP A 11 7.89 5.06 0.22
CA TRP A 11 7.24 3.98 -0.51
C TRP A 11 7.68 2.59 -0.03
N THR A 12 8.99 2.41 0.17
CA THR A 12 9.57 1.16 0.65
C THR A 12 9.00 0.75 2.01
N ARG A 13 8.85 1.72 2.93
CA ARG A 13 8.26 1.49 4.26
C ARG A 13 6.79 1.10 4.17
N MET A 14 6.00 1.86 3.40
CA MET A 14 4.57 1.58 3.24
C MET A 14 4.33 0.22 2.58
N LYS A 15 5.10 -0.11 1.54
CA LYS A 15 5.07 -1.44 0.90
C LYS A 15 5.37 -2.55 1.91
N ALA A 16 6.41 -2.40 2.73
CA ALA A 16 6.76 -3.42 3.71
C ALA A 16 5.63 -3.66 4.74
N GLN A 17 4.95 -2.62 5.20
CA GLN A 17 3.81 -2.75 6.11
C GLN A 17 2.61 -3.43 5.46
N ILE A 18 2.32 -3.09 4.21
CA ILE A 18 1.27 -3.72 3.41
C ILE A 18 1.54 -5.21 3.24
N GLN A 19 2.75 -5.58 2.80
CA GLN A 19 3.13 -6.98 2.62
C GLN A 19 3.14 -7.77 3.93
N SER A 20 3.48 -7.11 5.05
CA SER A 20 3.39 -7.71 6.39
C SER A 20 1.95 -7.89 6.86
N THR A 21 1.00 -7.10 6.34
CA THR A 21 -0.42 -7.17 6.72
C THR A 21 -1.20 -8.11 5.82
N TRP A 22 -0.83 -8.18 4.54
CA TRP A 22 -1.49 -8.96 3.50
C TRP A 22 -0.43 -9.70 2.65
N GLU A 23 -0.27 -11.00 2.90
CA GLU A 23 0.80 -11.82 2.30
C GLU A 23 0.61 -12.11 0.80
N ASN A 24 -0.61 -11.95 0.27
CA ASN A 24 -0.97 -12.31 -1.11
C ASN A 24 -0.90 -11.15 -2.12
N LEU A 25 -0.21 -10.04 -1.79
CA LEU A 25 -0.13 -8.87 -2.68
C LEU A 25 1.14 -8.88 -3.52
N ASP A 26 0.99 -8.88 -4.85
CA ASP A 26 2.10 -8.73 -5.78
C ASP A 26 2.68 -7.31 -5.71
N ASP A 27 4.01 -7.23 -5.63
CA ASP A 27 4.75 -5.97 -5.69
C ASP A 27 4.49 -5.21 -6.99
N ALA A 28 4.35 -5.92 -8.11
CA ALA A 28 4.09 -5.31 -9.41
C ALA A 28 2.77 -4.52 -9.40
N ASP A 29 1.75 -5.03 -8.71
CA ASP A 29 0.44 -4.39 -8.61
C ASP A 29 0.43 -3.27 -7.57
N LEU A 30 1.09 -3.46 -6.44
CA LEU A 30 1.30 -2.39 -5.46
C LEU A 30 1.99 -1.19 -6.10
N LYS A 31 3.00 -1.42 -6.93
CA LYS A 31 3.72 -0.36 -7.65
C LYS A 31 2.83 0.42 -8.62
N LYS A 32 1.82 -0.21 -9.23
CA LYS A 32 0.84 0.49 -10.10
C LYS A 32 -0.07 1.42 -9.30
N ALA A 33 -0.40 1.03 -8.07
CA ALA A 33 -1.24 1.82 -7.16
C ALA A 33 -0.43 2.85 -6.34
N ARG A 34 0.89 2.89 -6.47
CA ARG A 34 1.79 3.78 -5.72
C ARG A 34 1.36 5.24 -5.84
N GLY A 35 1.26 5.91 -4.69
CA GLY A 35 0.92 7.33 -4.62
C GLY A 35 -0.59 7.62 -4.74
N ASN A 36 -1.42 6.59 -4.90
CA ASN A 36 -2.87 6.71 -4.90
C ASN A 36 -3.49 5.75 -3.88
N LEU A 37 -3.82 6.28 -2.70
CA LEU A 37 -4.40 5.51 -1.60
C LEU A 37 -5.68 4.77 -2.02
N GLN A 38 -6.55 5.39 -2.81
CA GLN A 38 -7.79 4.77 -3.27
C GLN A 38 -7.53 3.57 -4.17
N GLN A 39 -6.52 3.64 -5.04
CA GLN A 39 -6.12 2.49 -5.86
C GLN A 39 -5.50 1.38 -5.03
N MET A 40 -4.73 1.71 -3.98
CA MET A 40 -4.19 0.70 -3.08
C MET A 40 -5.32 -0.03 -2.33
N VAL A 41 -6.30 0.71 -1.82
CA VAL A 41 -7.48 0.13 -1.16
C VAL A 41 -8.27 -0.78 -2.12
N ASN A 42 -8.47 -0.34 -3.37
CA ASN A 42 -9.18 -1.15 -4.36
C ASN A 42 -8.42 -2.43 -4.75
N LEU A 43 -7.10 -2.34 -4.88
CA LEU A 43 -6.24 -3.49 -5.15
C LEU A 43 -6.30 -4.50 -3.99
N ILE A 44 -6.09 -4.03 -2.77
CA ILE A 44 -6.11 -4.89 -1.57
C ILE A 44 -7.49 -5.55 -1.44
N HIS A 45 -8.58 -4.81 -1.65
CA HIS A 45 -9.92 -5.38 -1.65
C HIS A 45 -10.13 -6.45 -2.73
N ALA A 46 -9.61 -6.23 -3.94
CA ALA A 46 -9.72 -7.20 -5.04
C ALA A 46 -8.97 -8.50 -4.75
N GLU A 47 -7.78 -8.41 -4.15
CA GLU A 47 -6.93 -9.58 -3.86
C GLU A 47 -7.33 -10.31 -2.57
N THR A 48 -7.79 -9.59 -1.54
CA THR A 48 -8.03 -10.15 -0.20
C THR A 48 -9.51 -10.34 0.13
N GLY A 49 -10.40 -9.66 -0.59
CA GLY A 49 -11.83 -9.59 -0.27
C GLY A 49 -12.17 -8.75 0.98
N GLU A 50 -11.17 -8.17 1.65
CA GLU A 50 -11.36 -7.40 2.87
C GLU A 50 -12.14 -6.10 2.61
N ASP A 51 -12.96 -5.66 3.58
CA ASP A 51 -13.76 -4.44 3.41
C ASP A 51 -12.89 -3.20 3.20
N ARG A 52 -13.28 -2.33 2.25
CA ARG A 52 -12.52 -1.13 1.89
C ARG A 52 -12.33 -0.16 3.06
N GLN A 53 -13.31 -0.04 3.97
CA GLN A 53 -13.18 0.81 5.15
C GLN A 53 -12.15 0.24 6.12
N LEU A 54 -12.15 -1.08 6.33
CA LEU A 54 -11.17 -1.75 7.19
C LEU A 54 -9.75 -1.62 6.61
N ILE A 55 -9.59 -1.78 5.30
CA ILE A 55 -8.32 -1.55 4.62
C ILE A 55 -7.88 -0.10 4.79
N MET A 56 -8.76 0.88 4.57
CA MET A 56 -8.44 2.29 4.79
C MET A 56 -8.01 2.58 6.23
N GLN A 57 -8.66 1.96 7.20
CA GLN A 57 -8.31 2.09 8.62
C GLN A 57 -6.94 1.49 8.93
N LYS A 58 -6.59 0.33 8.36
CA LYS A 58 -5.25 -0.25 8.50
C LYS A 58 -4.20 0.63 7.82
N MET A 59 -4.49 1.11 6.62
CA MET A 59 -3.62 1.97 5.82
C MET A 59 -3.36 3.33 6.49
N SER A 60 -4.31 3.91 7.22
CA SER A 60 -4.09 5.18 7.92
C SER A 60 -3.07 5.07 9.06
N ALA A 61 -2.80 3.87 9.57
CA ALA A 61 -1.76 3.60 10.55
C ALA A 61 -0.34 3.52 9.93
N PHE A 62 -0.24 3.53 8.60
CA PHE A 62 1.03 3.43 7.87
C PHE A 62 1.61 4.78 7.44
N ILE A 63 0.85 5.86 7.65
CA ILE A 63 1.16 7.23 7.20
C ILE A 63 1.71 8.07 8.35
#